data_AF-A0A6N6VT78-F1
#
_entry.id   AF-A0A6N6VT78-F1
#
_cell.length_a   1.000
_cell.length_b   1.000
_cell.length_c   1.000
_cell.angle_alpha   90.00
_cell.angle_beta   90.00
_cell.angle_gamma   90.00
#
_symmetry.space_group_name_H-M   'P 1'
#
loop_
_entity.id
_entity.type
_entity.pdbx_description
1 polymer ?
#
loop_
_entity_poly.entity_id
_entity_poly.type
_entity_poly.pdbx_seq_one_letter_code
_entity_poly.pdbx_strand_id
1 'polypeptide(L)'
;MQNEDTSAFRRKGDLGVPFVIALFALSIIIGWVVFRNYENSAKEITASLAQIQEESKTFTITDCAGKTMEWFSKCDAMTQLCDSTVPRMIKVCLANSDKSSQCPQYGNEIYGYNFGAKQCKQYMHGRNMKRHKKACGDVWQVIAEYCKDAAKVTTQKTQ
;
A
#
# COMPACT_ATOMS: atom_id res chain seq x y z
N MET A 1 -18.04 -28.90 -71.32
CA MET A 1 -17.61 -29.61 -70.10
C MET A 1 -16.68 -28.69 -69.35
N GLN A 2 -17.11 -28.26 -68.16
CA GLN A 2 -16.34 -27.47 -67.20
C GLN A 2 -15.10 -28.26 -66.77
N ASN A 3 -13.96 -27.58 -66.71
CA ASN A 3 -12.94 -27.86 -65.70
C ASN A 3 -12.26 -26.53 -65.43
N GLU A 4 -12.90 -25.79 -64.53
CA GLU A 4 -12.38 -24.55 -63.94
C GLU A 4 -11.06 -24.85 -63.22
N ASP A 5 -10.10 -23.98 -63.51
CA ASP A 5 -8.84 -23.84 -62.79
C ASP A 5 -9.08 -23.81 -61.28
N THR A 6 -8.66 -24.87 -60.59
CA THR A 6 -8.50 -24.86 -59.14
C THR A 6 -7.21 -24.12 -58.78
N SER A 7 -7.13 -22.84 -59.15
CA SER A 7 -6.16 -21.93 -58.57
C SER A 7 -6.59 -21.68 -57.12
N ALA A 8 -6.01 -22.47 -56.21
CA ALA A 8 -6.16 -22.31 -54.77
C ALA A 8 -6.00 -20.83 -54.40
N PHE A 9 -7.09 -20.21 -53.95
CA PHE A 9 -7.08 -18.89 -53.33
C PHE A 9 -6.15 -18.95 -52.11
N ARG A 10 -4.86 -18.65 -52.30
CA ARG A 10 -3.95 -18.33 -51.20
C ARG A 10 -4.43 -17.03 -50.57
N ARG A 11 -5.32 -17.14 -49.57
CA ARG A 11 -5.75 -16.02 -48.75
C ARG A 11 -4.51 -15.41 -48.07
N LYS A 12 -4.26 -14.14 -48.38
CA LYS A 12 -3.49 -13.18 -47.56
C LYS A 12 -4.20 -13.05 -46.20
N GLY A 13 -4.12 -14.07 -45.34
CA GLY A 13 -4.94 -14.17 -44.13
C GLY A 13 -4.42 -15.13 -43.07
N ASP A 14 -3.43 -15.97 -43.39
CA ASP A 14 -2.85 -16.95 -42.45
C ASP A 14 -1.70 -16.40 -41.59
N LEU A 15 -1.29 -15.13 -41.78
CA LEU A 15 -0.30 -14.49 -40.92
C LEU A 15 -0.91 -13.93 -39.62
N GLY A 16 -2.24 -13.71 -39.60
CA GLY A 16 -2.94 -13.13 -38.44
C GLY A 16 -3.14 -14.12 -37.30
N VAL A 17 -3.42 -15.39 -37.63
CA VAL A 17 -3.62 -16.46 -36.63
C VAL A 17 -2.37 -16.74 -35.79
N PRO A 18 -1.16 -16.96 -36.36
CA PRO A 18 0.04 -17.16 -35.56
C PRO A 18 0.42 -15.90 -34.78
N PHE A 19 0.11 -14.71 -35.29
CA PHE A 19 0.34 -13.45 -34.58
C PHE A 19 -0.55 -13.31 -33.34
N VAL A 20 -1.85 -13.65 -33.44
CA VAL A 20 -2.76 -13.64 -32.30
C VAL A 20 -2.35 -14.68 -31.26
N ILE A 21 -1.95 -15.89 -31.69
CA ILE A 21 -1.44 -16.93 -30.79
C ILE A 21 -0.18 -16.45 -30.07
N ALA A 22 0.75 -15.80 -30.79
CA ALA A 22 1.97 -15.25 -30.19
C ALA A 22 1.66 -14.15 -29.15
N LEU A 23 0.72 -13.25 -29.44
CA LEU A 23 0.27 -12.24 -28.47
C LEU A 23 -0.39 -12.85 -27.24
N PHE A 24 -1.18 -13.92 -27.41
CA PHE A 24 -1.82 -14.62 -26.30
C PHE A 24 -0.80 -15.37 -25.42
N ALA A 25 0.19 -16.01 -26.03
CA ALA A 25 1.30 -16.61 -25.28
C ALA A 25 2.08 -15.54 -24.49
N LEU A 26 2.35 -14.39 -25.11
CA LEU A 26 3.09 -13.30 -24.49
C LEU A 26 2.31 -12.69 -23.30
N SER A 27 0.99 -12.54 -23.41
CA SER A 27 0.15 -12.06 -22.29
C SER A 27 0.16 -13.02 -21.09
N ILE A 28 0.16 -14.34 -21.33
CA ILE A 28 0.27 -15.35 -20.27
C ILE A 28 1.63 -15.25 -19.57
N ILE A 29 2.72 -15.11 -20.33
CA ILE A 29 4.08 -15.00 -19.77
C ILE A 29 4.20 -13.75 -18.88
N ILE A 30 3.74 -12.59 -19.37
CA ILE A 30 3.75 -11.35 -18.58
C ILE A 30 2.90 -11.52 -17.32
N GLY A 31 1.70 -12.11 -17.44
CA GLY A 31 0.83 -12.38 -16.30
C GLY A 31 1.50 -13.24 -15.23
N TRP A 32 2.20 -14.31 -15.65
CA TRP A 32 2.92 -15.19 -14.73
C TRP A 32 4.10 -14.51 -14.04
N VAL A 33 4.86 -13.68 -14.75
CA VAL A 33 5.96 -12.88 -14.18
C VAL A 33 5.43 -11.87 -13.15
N VAL A 34 4.36 -11.15 -13.50
CA VAL A 34 3.71 -10.20 -12.59
C VAL A 34 3.20 -10.92 -11.33
N PHE A 35 2.58 -12.09 -11.50
CA PHE A 35 2.08 -12.89 -10.39
C PHE A 35 3.19 -13.36 -9.45
N ARG A 36 4.31 -13.87 -9.98
CA ARG A 36 5.49 -14.25 -9.18
C ARG A 36 6.07 -13.06 -8.42
N ASN A 37 6.19 -11.91 -9.08
CA ASN A 37 6.70 -10.71 -8.44
C ASN A 37 5.75 -10.22 -7.33
N TYR A 38 4.44 -10.33 -7.54
CA TYR A 38 3.41 -10.02 -6.55
C TYR A 38 3.50 -10.94 -5.33
N GLU A 39 3.64 -12.26 -5.51
CA GLU A 39 3.77 -13.20 -4.38
C GLU A 39 5.01 -12.92 -3.54
N ASN A 40 6.16 -12.69 -4.18
CA ASN A 40 7.40 -12.36 -3.47
C ASN A 40 7.24 -11.03 -2.70
N SER A 41 6.70 -10.01 -3.36
CA SER A 41 6.41 -8.72 -2.72
C SER A 41 5.46 -8.86 -1.53
N ALA A 42 4.40 -9.65 -1.67
CA ALA A 42 3.41 -9.87 -0.62
C ALA A 42 4.04 -10.57 0.60
N LYS A 43 4.93 -11.55 0.38
CA LYS A 43 5.64 -12.24 1.47
C LYS A 43 6.50 -11.27 2.29
N GLU A 44 7.31 -10.44 1.63
CA GLU A 44 8.14 -9.43 2.29
C GLU A 44 7.30 -8.42 3.10
N ILE A 45 6.17 -7.98 2.53
CA ILE A 45 5.22 -7.09 3.21
C ILE A 45 4.62 -7.78 4.45
N THR A 46 4.19 -9.04 4.34
CA THR A 46 3.62 -9.78 5.46
C THR A 46 4.64 -10.06 6.57
N ALA A 47 5.89 -10.34 6.22
CA ALA A 47 6.97 -10.50 7.18
C ALA A 47 7.23 -9.18 7.94
N SER A 48 7.25 -8.06 7.22
CA SER A 48 7.39 -6.72 7.82
C SER A 48 6.23 -6.37 8.76
N LEU A 49 5.00 -6.73 8.38
CA LEU A 49 3.81 -6.56 9.22
C LEU A 49 3.90 -7.39 10.52
N ALA A 50 4.33 -8.65 10.42
CA ALA A 50 4.51 -9.52 11.58
C ALA A 50 5.60 -8.99 12.53
N GLN A 51 6.71 -8.50 11.97
CA GLN A 51 7.77 -7.86 12.74
C GLN A 51 7.29 -6.60 13.47
N ILE A 52 6.59 -5.69 12.77
CA ILE A 52 6.00 -4.51 13.42
C ILE A 52 4.99 -4.92 14.48
N GLN A 53 4.18 -5.95 14.26
CA GLN A 53 3.25 -6.46 15.25
C GLN A 53 3.98 -6.92 16.53
N GLU A 54 5.09 -7.63 16.42
CA GLU A 54 5.86 -8.08 17.58
C GLU A 54 6.53 -6.91 18.32
N GLU A 55 7.17 -5.99 17.58
CA GLU A 55 7.86 -4.83 18.14
C GLU A 55 6.91 -3.75 18.68
N SER A 56 5.66 -3.68 18.16
CA SER A 56 4.69 -2.63 18.52
C SER A 56 4.28 -2.61 19.98
N LYS A 57 4.54 -3.68 20.74
CA LYS A 57 4.25 -3.78 22.17
C LYS A 57 5.02 -2.75 23.00
N THR A 58 6.21 -2.35 22.56
CA THR A 58 7.08 -1.40 23.28
C THR A 58 7.08 0.00 22.67
N PHE A 59 6.48 0.16 21.48
CA PHE A 59 6.51 1.41 20.72
C PHE A 59 5.50 2.46 21.22
N THR A 60 5.83 3.73 21.02
CA THR A 60 4.89 4.85 21.15
C THR A 60 4.10 5.08 19.85
N ILE A 61 3.08 5.94 19.86
CA ILE A 61 2.36 6.35 18.64
C ILE A 61 3.34 6.94 17.61
N THR A 62 4.28 7.76 18.07
CA THR A 62 5.32 8.37 17.23
C THR A 62 6.29 7.33 16.67
N ASP A 63 6.66 6.31 17.46
CA ASP A 63 7.53 5.23 16.98
C ASP A 63 6.82 4.38 15.93
N CYS A 64 5.54 4.07 16.14
CA CYS A 64 4.71 3.38 15.14
C CYS A 64 4.67 4.16 13.81
N ALA A 65 4.52 5.49 13.88
CA ALA A 65 4.56 6.35 12.70
C ALA A 65 5.94 6.34 12.02
N GLY A 66 7.00 6.48 12.82
CA GLY A 66 8.39 6.45 12.34
C GLY A 66 8.76 5.14 11.67
N LYS A 67 8.46 4.00 12.32
CA LYS A 67 8.71 2.66 11.79
C LYS A 67 7.93 2.37 10.51
N THR A 68 6.67 2.81 10.44
CA THR A 68 5.87 2.67 9.22
C THR A 68 6.47 3.48 8.06
N MET A 69 6.95 4.71 8.33
CA MET A 69 7.60 5.55 7.33
C MET A 69 8.99 5.04 6.93
N GLU A 70 9.75 4.48 7.87
CA GLU A 70 11.04 3.82 7.61
C GLU A 70 10.85 2.62 6.69
N TRP A 71 9.88 1.75 7.01
CA TRP A 71 9.51 0.63 6.16
C TRP A 71 9.09 1.10 4.77
N PHE A 72 8.23 2.13 4.68
CA PHE A 72 7.77 2.66 3.40
C PHE A 72 8.93 3.17 2.54
N SER A 73 9.95 3.77 3.15
CA SER A 73 11.15 4.25 2.44
C SER A 73 12.02 3.13 1.86
N LYS A 74 11.95 1.94 2.45
CA LYS A 74 12.69 0.74 2.03
C LYS A 74 11.84 -0.23 1.20
N CYS A 75 10.57 0.08 0.97
CA CYS A 75 9.64 -0.79 0.26
C CYS A 75 9.99 -0.83 -1.25
N ASP A 76 10.64 -1.92 -1.65
CA ASP A 76 11.03 -2.20 -3.05
C ASP A 76 9.95 -2.98 -3.83
N ALA A 77 8.81 -3.24 -3.19
CA ALA A 77 7.65 -3.85 -3.84
C ALA A 77 6.96 -2.88 -4.82
N MET A 78 5.93 -3.38 -5.53
CA MET A 78 5.09 -2.52 -6.36
C MET A 78 4.56 -1.31 -5.56
N THR A 79 4.68 -0.13 -6.15
CA THR A 79 4.34 1.14 -5.49
C THR A 79 2.94 1.14 -4.89
N GLN A 80 1.98 0.57 -5.60
CA GLN A 80 0.59 0.46 -5.17
C GLN A 80 0.40 -0.48 -3.96
N LEU A 81 1.22 -1.53 -3.83
CA LEU A 81 1.22 -2.41 -2.66
C LEU A 81 1.81 -1.69 -1.45
N CYS A 82 2.95 -1.02 -1.62
CA CYS A 82 3.56 -0.23 -0.55
C CYS A 82 2.57 0.83 -0.04
N ASP A 83 1.99 1.63 -0.94
CA ASP A 83 1.08 2.73 -0.61
C ASP A 83 -0.19 2.23 0.12
N SER A 84 -0.77 1.10 -0.31
CA SER A 84 -1.96 0.53 0.33
C SER A 84 -1.67 -0.17 1.67
N THR A 85 -0.41 -0.56 1.90
CA THR A 85 0.01 -1.25 3.12
C THR A 85 0.30 -0.28 4.27
N VAL A 86 0.77 0.94 3.96
CA VAL A 86 1.04 2.00 4.96
C VAL A 86 -0.09 2.14 5.99
N PRO A 87 -1.36 2.38 5.62
CA PRO A 87 -2.45 2.52 6.58
C PRO A 87 -2.73 1.22 7.34
N ARG A 88 -2.45 0.04 6.76
CA ARG A 88 -2.62 -1.25 7.44
C ARG A 88 -1.53 -1.47 8.49
N MET A 89 -0.27 -1.15 8.19
CA MET A 89 0.84 -1.27 9.15
C MET A 89 0.62 -0.42 10.39
N ILE A 90 0.26 0.85 10.21
CA ILE A 90 0.00 1.72 11.35
C ILE A 90 -1.20 1.23 12.17
N LYS A 91 -2.28 0.74 11.55
CA LYS A 91 -3.42 0.14 12.27
C LYS A 91 -3.00 -1.05 13.10
N VAL A 92 -2.18 -1.95 12.54
CA VAL A 92 -1.66 -3.13 13.27
C VAL A 92 -0.78 -2.69 14.44
N CYS A 93 0.07 -1.67 14.25
CA CYS A 93 0.92 -1.14 15.33
C CYS A 93 0.09 -0.51 16.47
N LEU A 94 -1.00 0.19 16.14
CA LEU A 94 -1.91 0.79 17.12
C LEU A 94 -2.85 -0.23 17.77
N ALA A 95 -3.19 -1.32 17.10
CA ALA A 95 -4.11 -2.34 17.63
C ALA A 95 -3.42 -3.33 18.58
N ASN A 96 -2.12 -3.60 18.41
CA ASN A 96 -1.39 -4.58 19.22
C ASN A 96 -1.00 -4.07 20.62
N SER A 97 -1.15 -2.78 20.88
CA SER A 97 -0.86 -2.18 22.18
C SER A 97 -1.80 -1.00 22.36
N ASP A 98 -2.48 -0.94 23.51
CA ASP A 98 -3.36 0.18 23.82
C ASP A 98 -2.51 1.43 24.07
N LYS A 99 -2.47 2.32 23.08
CA LYS A 99 -1.73 3.58 23.09
C LYS A 99 -2.66 4.77 23.28
N SER A 100 -3.92 4.53 23.63
CA SER A 100 -4.92 5.57 23.86
C SER A 100 -4.49 6.60 24.91
N SER A 101 -3.66 6.20 25.89
CA SER A 101 -3.08 7.10 26.90
C SER A 101 -2.16 8.20 26.31
N GLN A 102 -1.66 8.01 25.10
CA GLN A 102 -0.82 8.98 24.39
C GLN A 102 -1.64 9.92 23.50
N CYS A 103 -2.92 9.65 23.26
CA CYS A 103 -3.79 10.51 22.46
C CYS A 103 -4.08 11.90 23.07
N PRO A 104 -4.19 12.08 24.40
CA PRO A 104 -4.40 13.39 25.01
C PRO A 104 -3.33 14.43 24.66
N GLN A 105 -2.10 14.01 24.36
CA GLN A 105 -1.01 14.93 24.01
C GLN A 105 -1.29 15.74 22.73
N TYR A 106 -2.14 15.21 21.84
CA TYR A 106 -2.52 15.87 20.59
C TYR A 106 -3.78 16.72 20.75
N GLY A 107 -4.54 16.55 21.84
CA GLY A 107 -5.73 17.33 22.16
C GLY A 107 -6.68 17.54 20.97
N ASN A 108 -7.10 18.79 20.77
CA ASN A 108 -7.98 19.18 19.67
C ASN A 108 -7.27 19.26 18.31
N GLU A 109 -5.94 19.11 18.25
CA GLU A 109 -5.21 19.19 16.98
C GLU A 109 -5.59 18.06 16.02
N ILE A 110 -6.01 16.89 16.53
CA ILE A 110 -6.45 15.73 15.72
C ILE A 110 -7.67 16.02 14.84
N TYR A 111 -8.45 17.07 15.14
CA TYR A 111 -9.58 17.52 14.32
C TYR A 111 -9.17 18.53 13.25
N GLY A 112 -7.96 19.09 13.34
CA GLY A 112 -7.47 20.08 12.39
C GLY A 112 -7.05 19.45 11.07
N TYR A 113 -7.37 20.13 9.96
CA TYR A 113 -6.99 19.73 8.60
C TYR A 113 -5.46 19.61 8.41
N ASN A 114 -4.68 20.35 9.20
CA ASN A 114 -3.21 20.42 9.10
C ASN A 114 -2.47 19.46 10.04
N PHE A 115 -3.17 18.61 10.81
CA PHE A 115 -2.53 17.73 11.80
C PHE A 115 -1.45 16.85 11.18
N GLY A 116 -1.80 16.06 10.16
CA GLY A 116 -0.84 15.22 9.46
C GLY A 116 0.27 16.04 8.79
N ALA A 117 -0.07 17.19 8.20
CA ALA A 117 0.93 18.06 7.56
C ALA A 117 1.98 18.61 8.55
N LYS A 118 1.58 18.94 9.80
CA LYS A 118 2.50 19.38 10.86
C LYS A 118 3.48 18.27 11.24
N GLN A 119 2.96 17.06 11.45
CA GLN A 119 3.77 15.92 11.89
C GLN A 119 4.68 15.36 10.78
N CYS A 120 4.28 15.56 9.53
CA CYS A 120 5.02 15.12 8.35
C CYS A 120 6.14 16.05 7.92
N LYS A 121 6.36 17.21 8.57
CA LYS A 121 7.40 18.18 8.18
C LYS A 121 8.78 17.56 7.99
N GLN A 122 9.15 16.62 8.86
CA GLN A 122 10.42 15.90 8.81
C GLN A 122 10.62 15.05 7.53
N TYR A 123 9.52 14.62 6.90
CA TYR A 123 9.54 13.82 5.67
C TYR A 123 9.37 14.67 4.40
N MET A 124 9.35 16.01 4.54
CA MET A 124 9.21 16.97 3.43
C MET A 124 10.57 17.43 2.86
N HIS A 125 11.58 16.57 2.85
CA HIS A 125 12.89 16.87 2.28
C HIS A 125 13.29 15.79 1.25
N GLY A 126 13.58 16.17 0.00
CA GLY A 126 14.16 15.29 -1.03
C GLY A 126 13.39 15.17 -2.36
N ARG A 127 13.88 14.35 -3.30
CA ARG A 127 13.30 14.18 -4.65
C ARG A 127 11.97 13.38 -4.69
N ASN A 128 11.69 12.55 -3.68
CA ASN A 128 10.49 11.68 -3.60
C ASN A 128 9.33 12.28 -2.77
N MET A 129 9.29 13.61 -2.62
CA MET A 129 8.37 14.33 -1.71
C MET A 129 6.89 13.96 -1.83
N LYS A 130 6.36 13.84 -3.06
CA LYS A 130 4.91 13.65 -3.26
C LYS A 130 4.43 12.33 -2.66
N ARG A 131 5.20 11.26 -2.86
CA ARG A 131 4.86 9.91 -2.40
C ARG A 131 5.02 9.76 -0.89
N HIS A 132 6.15 10.21 -0.34
CA HIS A 132 6.37 10.19 1.12
C HIS A 132 5.41 11.11 1.88
N LYS A 133 5.07 12.27 1.31
CA LYS A 133 4.07 13.19 1.91
C LYS A 133 2.70 12.53 1.99
N LYS A 134 2.27 11.82 0.93
CA LYS A 134 1.01 11.08 0.92
C LYS A 134 1.02 9.98 1.98
N ALA A 135 2.03 9.10 1.96
CA ALA A 135 2.15 8.02 2.93
C ALA A 135 2.17 8.54 4.38
N CYS A 136 2.92 9.60 4.65
CA CYS A 136 2.93 10.21 5.97
C CYS A 136 1.57 10.80 6.37
N GLY A 137 0.88 11.45 5.42
CA GLY A 137 -0.49 11.92 5.62
C GLY A 137 -1.44 10.78 6.00
N ASP A 138 -1.36 9.64 5.29
CA ASP A 138 -2.17 8.45 5.55
C ASP A 138 -1.88 7.87 6.96
N VAL A 139 -0.60 7.81 7.37
CA VAL A 139 -0.20 7.37 8.72
C VAL A 139 -0.85 8.24 9.80
N TRP A 140 -0.68 9.56 9.71
CA TRP A 140 -1.18 10.48 10.74
C TRP A 140 -2.68 10.65 10.72
N GLN A 141 -3.32 10.45 9.56
CA GLN A 141 -4.78 10.38 9.48
C GLN A 141 -5.31 9.18 10.26
N VAL A 142 -4.72 8.00 10.10
CA VAL A 142 -5.11 6.82 10.89
C VAL A 142 -4.89 7.02 12.38
N ILE A 143 -3.77 7.66 12.78
CA ILE A 143 -3.52 7.99 14.18
C ILE A 143 -4.59 8.95 14.71
N ALA A 144 -4.97 9.97 13.94
CA ALA A 144 -6.02 10.90 14.32
C ALA A 144 -7.38 10.21 14.48
N GLU A 145 -7.73 9.29 13.57
CA GLU A 145 -8.93 8.46 13.66
C GLU A 145 -8.90 7.59 14.93
N TYR A 146 -7.80 6.87 15.17
CA TYR A 146 -7.61 6.07 16.38
C TYR A 146 -7.78 6.89 17.67
N CYS A 147 -7.17 8.08 17.72
CA CYS A 147 -7.29 8.96 18.89
C CYS A 147 -8.68 9.56 19.08
N LYS A 148 -9.41 9.86 17.98
CA LYS A 148 -10.82 10.27 18.05
C LYS A 148 -11.68 9.15 18.61
N ASP A 149 -11.44 7.92 18.20
CA ASP A 149 -12.21 6.76 18.68
C ASP A 149 -11.89 6.45 20.14
N ALA A 150 -10.62 6.53 20.55
CA ALA A 150 -10.22 6.43 21.95
C ALA A 150 -10.92 7.50 22.81
N ALA A 151 -10.97 8.76 22.36
CA ALA A 151 -11.61 9.86 23.08
C ALA A 151 -13.12 9.64 23.28
N LYS A 152 -13.82 9.07 22.28
CA LYS A 152 -15.25 8.70 22.38
C LYS A 152 -15.50 7.62 23.42
N VAL A 153 -14.63 6.61 23.48
CA VAL A 153 -14.75 5.50 24.44
C VAL A 153 -14.55 6.01 25.87
N THR A 154 -13.61 6.94 26.09
CA THR A 154 -13.40 7.56 27.41
C THR A 154 -14.60 8.40 27.85
N THR A 155 -15.25 9.12 26.93
CA THR A 155 -16.45 9.92 27.25
C THR A 155 -17.65 9.06 27.60
N GLN A 156 -17.83 7.89 26.95
CA GLN A 156 -18.90 6.95 27.28
C GLN A 156 -18.72 6.23 28.62
N LYS A 157 -17.49 6.04 29.10
CA LYS A 157 -17.22 5.43 30.42
C LYS A 157 -17.42 6.37 31.61
N THR A 158 -17.61 7.67 31.36
CA THR A 158 -17.72 8.71 32.40
C THR A 158 -19.17 9.23 32.55
N GLN A 159 -20.12 8.66 31.81
CA GLN A 159 -21.56 8.77 32.05
C GLN A 159 -22.07 7.54 32.79
#